data_AF-R6HPV0-F1
#
_entry.id   AF-R6HPV0-F1
#
_cell.length_a   1.000
_cell.length_b   1.000
_cell.length_c   1.000
_cell.angle_alpha   90.00
_cell.angle_beta   90.00
_cell.angle_gamma   90.00
#
_symmetry.space_group_name_H-M   'P 1'
#
loop_
_entity.id
_entity.type
_entity.pdbx_description
1 polymer ?
#
loop_
_entity_poly.entity_id
_entity_poly.type
_entity_poly.pdbx_seq_one_letter_code
_entity_poly.pdbx_strand_id
1 'polypeptide(L)'
;MPTSTLSNEILKDIAGNGSIEYCLYNQRSKSGMPSWEIKIKNENGSRKIIVVRDYGFEISTEQIKMNSFKTRTERNKEIYRLYHEEGLSQMFLANLFNMSQPSVSIIVNPKAK
;
A
#
# COMPACT_ATOMS: atom_id res chain seq x y z
N MET A 1 -6.95 -13.46 -21.74
CA MET A 1 -7.10 -12.98 -20.34
C MET A 1 -7.13 -11.47 -20.41
N PRO A 2 -8.23 -10.76 -20.09
CA PRO A 2 -8.20 -9.32 -20.07
C PRO A 2 -7.19 -8.88 -19.00
N THR A 3 -6.22 -8.08 -19.43
CA THR A 3 -5.15 -7.53 -18.61
C THR A 3 -5.80 -6.68 -17.53
N SER A 4 -5.92 -7.21 -16.31
CA SER A 4 -6.50 -6.54 -15.13
C SER A 4 -5.62 -5.36 -14.73
N THR A 5 -5.65 -4.31 -15.53
CA THR A 5 -4.90 -3.09 -15.35
C THR A 5 -5.95 -2.03 -15.07
N LEU A 6 -5.89 -1.42 -13.89
CA LEU A 6 -6.58 -0.16 -13.64
C LEU A 6 -6.32 0.76 -14.83
N SER A 7 -7.38 1.31 -15.42
CA SER A 7 -7.22 2.17 -16.58
C SER A 7 -6.33 3.36 -16.22
N ASN A 8 -5.53 3.83 -17.18
CA ASN A 8 -4.67 4.99 -16.97
C ASN A 8 -5.46 6.24 -16.54
N GLU A 9 -6.76 6.30 -16.88
CA GLU A 9 -7.67 7.37 -16.46
C GLU A 9 -7.96 7.31 -14.96
N ILE A 10 -8.30 6.13 -14.42
CA ILE A 10 -8.52 5.95 -12.98
C ILE A 10 -7.22 6.24 -12.20
N LEU A 11 -6.07 5.78 -12.71
CA LEU A 11 -4.78 6.07 -12.09
C LEU A 11 -4.47 7.57 -12.06
N LYS A 12 -4.79 8.31 -13.13
CA LYS A 12 -4.63 9.76 -13.18
C LYS A 12 -5.56 10.48 -12.21
N ASP A 13 -6.82 10.07 -12.15
CA ASP A 13 -7.80 10.64 -11.22
C ASP A 13 -7.37 10.45 -9.75
N ILE A 14 -6.94 9.23 -9.39
CA ILE A 14 -6.44 8.91 -8.05
C ILE A 14 -5.16 9.70 -7.71
N ALA A 15 -4.25 9.82 -8.68
CA ALA A 15 -3.01 10.59 -8.51
C ALA A 15 -3.31 12.07 -8.29
N GLY A 16 -4.32 12.62 -8.98
CA GLY A 16 -4.59 14.04 -9.05
C GLY A 16 -3.35 14.79 -9.56
N ASN A 17 -2.91 15.81 -8.83
CA ASN A 17 -1.67 16.54 -9.14
C ASN A 17 -0.40 15.81 -8.63
N GLY A 18 -0.54 14.68 -7.94
CA GLY A 18 0.59 13.90 -7.46
C GLY A 18 1.19 13.00 -8.55
N SER A 19 2.38 12.46 -8.29
CA SER A 19 3.01 11.44 -9.14
C SER A 19 2.98 10.07 -8.48
N ILE A 20 2.63 9.04 -9.26
CA ILE A 20 2.66 7.65 -8.80
C ILE A 20 4.13 7.20 -8.75
N GLU A 21 4.68 6.99 -7.54
CA GLU A 21 6.03 6.48 -7.34
C GLU A 21 6.07 4.95 -7.45
N TYR A 22 4.98 4.28 -7.08
CA TYR A 22 4.89 2.82 -7.08
C TYR A 22 3.43 2.36 -7.14
N CYS A 23 3.16 1.30 -7.90
CA CYS A 23 1.85 0.66 -7.98
C CYS A 23 2.08 -0.86 -7.98
N LEU A 24 1.55 -1.52 -6.95
CA LEU A 24 1.61 -2.97 -6.82
C LEU A 24 0.23 -3.56 -7.06
N TYR A 25 0.13 -4.45 -8.04
CA TYR A 25 -1.07 -5.25 -8.27
C TYR A 25 -1.02 -6.57 -7.51
N ASN A 26 -2.04 -6.83 -6.71
CA ASN A 26 -2.23 -8.06 -5.95
C ASN A 26 -3.49 -8.77 -6.46
N GLN A 27 -3.34 -9.78 -7.32
CA GLN A 27 -4.48 -10.56 -7.84
C GLN A 27 -5.24 -11.32 -6.74
N ARG A 28 -4.54 -11.73 -5.68
CA ARG A 28 -5.10 -12.39 -4.50
C ARG A 28 -4.68 -11.62 -3.25
N SER A 29 -5.35 -10.50 -3.01
CA SER A 29 -5.10 -9.71 -1.80
C SER A 29 -5.58 -10.46 -0.54
N LYS A 30 -5.32 -9.91 0.65
CA LYS A 30 -5.81 -10.49 1.91
C LYS A 30 -7.33 -10.66 1.95
N SER A 31 -8.09 -9.83 1.22
CA SER A 31 -9.55 -9.93 1.14
C SER A 31 -10.04 -10.93 0.08
N GLY A 32 -9.12 -11.60 -0.65
CA GLY A 32 -9.45 -12.50 -1.75
C GLY A 32 -9.79 -11.79 -3.07
N MET A 33 -9.98 -10.47 -3.05
CA MET A 33 -10.26 -9.66 -4.23
C MET A 33 -8.97 -9.10 -4.87
N PRO A 34 -8.96 -8.85 -6.18
CA PRO A 34 -7.89 -8.08 -6.82
C PRO A 34 -7.77 -6.68 -6.21
N SER A 35 -6.55 -6.27 -5.88
CA SER A 35 -6.29 -4.93 -5.34
C SER A 35 -5.03 -4.31 -5.92
N TRP A 36 -4.98 -2.98 -5.88
CA TRP A 36 -3.81 -2.19 -6.21
C TRP A 36 -3.42 -1.35 -5.00
N GLU A 37 -2.15 -1.44 -4.63
CA GLU A 37 -1.55 -0.64 -3.57
C GLU A 37 -0.65 0.41 -4.23
N ILE A 38 -1.01 1.67 -4.07
CA ILE A 38 -0.44 2.79 -4.83
C ILE A 38 0.21 3.78 -3.87
N LYS A 39 1.48 4.09 -4.15
CA LYS A 39 2.27 5.11 -3.46
C LYS A 39 2.32 6.36 -4.33
N ILE A 40 1.76 7.45 -3.84
CA ILE A 40 1.71 8.72 -4.57
C ILE A 40 2.51 9.77 -3.80
N LYS A 41 3.39 10.46 -4.51
CA LYS A 41 4.08 11.65 -4.01
C LYS A 41 3.27 12.87 -4.39
N ASN A 42 2.84 13.63 -3.38
CA ASN A 42 2.18 14.91 -3.57
C ASN A 42 3.22 16.00 -3.87
N GLU A 43 2.78 17.13 -4.44
CA GLU A 43 3.65 18.27 -4.78
C GLU A 43 4.42 18.82 -3.58
N ASN A 44 3.80 18.81 -2.39
CA ASN A 44 4.44 19.23 -1.13
C ASN A 44 5.50 18.25 -0.60
N GLY A 45 5.83 17.18 -1.34
CA GLY A 45 6.80 16.17 -0.97
C GLY A 45 6.28 15.11 0.02
N SER A 46 5.06 15.25 0.53
CA SER A 46 4.41 14.20 1.32
C SER A 46 4.02 13.01 0.44
N ARG A 47 3.85 11.85 1.07
CA ARG A 47 3.41 10.63 0.39
C ARG A 47 2.07 10.19 0.95
N LYS A 48 1.15 9.83 0.07
CA LYS A 48 -0.12 9.19 0.42
C LYS A 48 -0.15 7.76 -0.13
N ILE A 49 -0.89 6.90 0.55
CA ILE A 49 -1.13 5.52 0.17
C ILE A 49 -2.59 5.42 -0.25
N ILE A 50 -2.83 4.88 -1.44
CA ILE A 50 -4.16 4.58 -1.93
C ILE A 50 -4.25 3.08 -2.16
N VAL A 51 -5.33 2.47 -1.68
CA VAL A 51 -5.69 1.09 -1.99
C VAL A 51 -6.93 1.11 -2.86
N VAL A 52 -6.84 0.48 -4.02
CA VAL A 52 -7.98 0.26 -4.91
C VAL A 52 -8.34 -1.21 -4.84
N ARG A 53 -9.62 -1.52 -4.66
CA ARG A 53 -10.13 -2.90 -4.62
C ARG A 53 -11.20 -3.05 -5.67
N ASP A 54 -11.10 -4.09 -6.48
CA ASP A 54 -12.13 -4.47 -7.43
C ASP A 54 -12.95 -5.62 -6.85
N TYR A 55 -14.18 -5.31 -6.44
CA TYR A 55 -15.12 -6.30 -5.89
C TYR A 55 -15.95 -6.98 -6.98
N GLY A 56 -15.72 -6.69 -8.26
CA GLY A 56 -16.45 -7.21 -9.42
C GLY A 56 -17.77 -6.50 -9.72
N PHE A 57 -18.44 -5.94 -8.69
CA PHE A 57 -19.62 -5.07 -8.84
C PHE A 57 -19.31 -3.59 -8.63
N GLU A 58 -18.18 -3.27 -7.99
CA GLU A 58 -17.70 -1.91 -7.75
C GLU A 58 -16.18 -1.87 -7.65
N ILE A 59 -15.62 -0.71 -8.01
CA ILE A 59 -14.22 -0.37 -7.73
C ILE A 59 -14.22 0.59 -6.55
N SER A 60 -13.70 0.13 -5.41
CA SER A 60 -13.56 0.92 -4.19
C SER A 60 -12.16 1.51 -4.10
N THR A 61 -12.06 2.79 -3.73
CA THR A 61 -10.79 3.50 -3.54
C THR A 61 -10.72 4.04 -2.13
N GLU A 62 -9.68 3.68 -1.40
CA GLU A 62 -9.48 4.04 0.00
C GLU A 62 -8.10 4.69 0.20
N GLN A 63 -8.07 5.82 0.91
CA GLN A 63 -6.82 6.45 1.30
C GLN A 63 -6.41 5.99 2.70
N ILE A 64 -5.26 5.31 2.78
CA ILE A 64 -4.71 4.86 4.05
C ILE A 64 -3.91 6.00 4.69
N LYS A 65 -4.31 6.37 5.90
CA LYS A 65 -3.61 7.39 6.69
C LYS A 65 -2.30 6.82 7.23
N MET A 66 -1.20 7.53 7.01
CA MET A 66 0.08 7.25 7.69
C MET A 66 0.18 8.02 8.99
N ASN A 67 0.59 7.33 10.05
CA ASN A 67 0.95 7.97 11.31
C ASN A 67 2.42 8.42 11.29
N SER A 68 2.68 9.61 11.82
CA SER A 68 4.04 10.10 12.00
C SER A 68 4.79 9.30 13.05
N PHE A 69 6.07 9.02 12.79
CA PHE A 69 6.99 8.38 13.73
C PHE A 69 8.31 9.13 13.75
N LYS A 70 9.00 9.09 14.89
CA LYS A 70 10.34 9.66 15.11
C LYS A 70 11.37 8.59 15.42
N THR A 71 10.94 7.46 15.99
CA THR A 71 11.84 6.38 16.38
C THR A 71 11.67 5.14 15.51
N ARG A 72 12.69 4.28 15.49
CA ARG A 72 12.63 2.97 14.82
C ARG A 72 11.51 2.08 15.37
N THR A 73 11.25 2.17 16.67
CA THR A 73 10.19 1.41 17.35
C THR A 73 8.81 1.85 16.88
N GLU A 74 8.56 3.16 16.82
CA GLU A 74 7.31 3.72 16.29
C GLU A 74 7.11 3.38 14.81
N ARG A 75 8.17 3.48 14.00
CA ARG A 75 8.13 3.06 12.58
C ARG A 75 7.72 1.59 12.46
N ASN A 76 8.32 0.70 13.24
CA ASN A 76 8.00 -0.73 13.20
C ASN A 76 6.56 -0.99 13.67
N LYS A 77 6.06 -0.24 14.65
CA LYS A 77 4.65 -0.30 15.08
C LYS A 77 3.71 0.15 13.95
N GLU A 78 4.06 1.19 13.21
CA GLU A 78 3.27 1.64 12.06
C GLU A 78 3.32 0.62 10.91
N ILE A 79 4.47 0.01 10.61
CA ILE A 79 4.56 -1.10 9.64
C ILE A 79 3.66 -2.27 10.05
N TYR A 80 3.65 -2.63 11.33
CA TYR A 80 2.79 -3.70 11.86
C TYR A 80 1.31 -3.36 11.69
N ARG A 81 0.91 -2.13 12.05
CA ARG A 81 -0.46 -1.61 11.91
C ARG A 81 -0.92 -1.64 10.45
N LEU A 82 -0.11 -1.09 9.55
CA LEU A 82 -0.38 -1.04 8.12
C LEU A 82 -0.54 -2.45 7.50
N TYR A 83 0.18 -3.45 8.02
CA TYR A 83 0.04 -4.82 7.55
C TYR A 83 -1.21 -5.51 8.11
N HIS A 84 -1.41 -5.49 9.43
CA HIS A 84 -2.45 -6.30 10.09
C HIS A 84 -3.81 -5.62 10.13
N GLU A 85 -3.86 -4.30 10.34
CA GLU A 85 -5.11 -3.54 10.43
C GLU A 85 -5.56 -3.04 9.05
N GLU A 86 -4.65 -2.43 8.26
CA GLU A 86 -4.98 -1.86 6.95
C GLU A 86 -4.84 -2.87 5.80
N GLY A 87 -4.23 -4.03 6.07
CA GLY A 87 -4.15 -5.14 5.13
C GLY A 87 -3.15 -4.99 3.99
N LEU A 88 -2.21 -4.03 4.06
CA LEU A 88 -1.20 -3.81 3.01
C LEU A 88 -0.25 -5.01 2.88
N SER A 89 0.25 -5.23 1.66
CA SER A 89 1.21 -6.30 1.39
C SER A 89 2.62 -5.98 1.91
N GLN A 90 3.37 -7.03 2.26
CA GLN A 90 4.77 -6.87 2.70
C GLN A 90 5.66 -6.28 1.60
N MET A 91 5.37 -6.58 0.33
CA MET A 91 6.10 -6.06 -0.82
C MET A 91 5.92 -4.55 -0.98
N PHE A 92 4.69 -4.06 -0.82
CA PHE A 92 4.42 -2.63 -0.86
C PHE A 92 5.04 -1.91 0.33
N LEU A 93 4.93 -2.47 1.54
CA LEU A 93 5.57 -1.91 2.73
C LEU A 93 7.10 -1.84 2.58
N ALA A 94 7.73 -2.84 1.94
CA ALA A 94 9.15 -2.82 1.63
C ALA A 94 9.53 -1.62 0.75
N ASN A 95 8.76 -1.37 -0.33
CA ASN A 95 8.95 -0.21 -1.18
C ASN A 95 8.64 1.12 -0.48
N LEU A 96 7.58 1.16 0.34
CA LEU A 96 7.14 2.36 1.05
C LEU A 96 8.20 2.86 2.03
N PHE A 97 8.79 1.95 2.80
CA PHE A 97 9.78 2.26 3.84
C PHE A 97 11.24 2.15 3.34
N ASN A 98 11.46 1.90 2.05
CA ASN A 98 12.78 1.66 1.45
C ASN A 98 13.57 0.58 2.22
N MET A 99 12.91 -0.55 2.50
CA MET A 99 13.46 -1.69 3.24
C MET A 99 13.34 -2.96 2.40
N SER A 100 14.10 -4.00 2.74
CA SER A 100 13.93 -5.31 2.12
C SER A 100 12.65 -6.00 2.64
N GLN A 101 11.96 -6.76 1.78
CA GLN A 101 10.79 -7.52 2.19
C GLN A 101 11.06 -8.49 3.36
N PRO A 102 12.22 -9.19 3.45
CA PRO A 102 12.55 -9.97 4.64
C PRO A 102 12.58 -9.15 5.93
N SER A 103 13.05 -7.91 5.88
CA SER A 103 13.06 -7.03 7.06
C SER A 103 11.64 -6.66 7.50
N VAL A 104 10.74 -6.43 6.54
CA VAL A 104 9.31 -6.20 6.81
C VAL A 104 8.68 -7.46 7.39
N SER A 105 8.97 -8.64 6.84
CA SER A 105 8.47 -9.94 7.34
C SER A 105 8.79 -10.16 8.81
N ILE A 106 10.02 -9.85 9.24
CA ILE A 106 10.45 -9.94 10.65
C ILE A 106 9.65 -8.98 11.54
N ILE A 107 9.31 -7.79 11.05
CA ILE A 107 8.54 -6.80 11.80
C ILE A 107 7.09 -7.24 11.98
N VAL A 108 6.46 -7.77 10.93
CA VAL A 108 5.03 -8.13 10.95
C VAL A 108 4.76 -9.51 11.54
N ASN A 109 5.75 -10.41 11.49
CA ASN A 109 5.70 -11.76 12.06
C ASN A 109 6.83 -11.95 13.09
N PRO A 110 6.79 -11.25 14.23
CA PRO A 110 7.78 -11.46 15.27
C PRO A 110 7.71 -12.92 15.72
N LYS A 111 8.84 -13.64 15.68
CA LYS A 111 8.90 -14.98 16.27
C LYS A 111 8.56 -14.84 17.76
N ALA A 112 7.54 -15.58 18.21
CA ALA A 112 7.27 -15.72 19.64
C ALA A 112 8.58 -16.17 20.31
N LYS A 113 9.01 -15.42 21.33
CA LYS A 113 10.08 -15.83 22.23
C LYS A 113 9.54 -16.84 23.23
#